data_AF-A0A7C7HVR2-F1
#
_entry.id   AF-A0A7C7HVR2-F1
#
_cell.length_a   1.000
_cell.length_b   1.000
_cell.length_c   1.000
_cell.angle_alpha   90.00
_cell.angle_beta   90.00
_cell.angle_gamma   90.00
#
_symmetry.space_group_name_H-M   'P 1'
#
loop_
_entity.id
_entity.type
_entity.pdbx_description
1 polymer ?
#
loop_
_entity_poly.entity_id
_entity_poly.type
_entity_poly.pdbx_seq_one_letter_code
_entity_poly.pdbx_strand_id
1 'polypeptide(L)'
;MFSGIKKLLVSESHPAHLSLDDQDKLFLERIAKKIHGSGFVTPAVFFLEMTKPLTLLGSHALVFLGPILNVFIQSENYYRTVQVFEEPENIELLLQMIEALETDAKIVNGDNHE
;
A
#
# COMPACT_ATOMS: atom_id res chain seq x y z
N MET A 1 -16.00 -34.24 -26.91
CA MET A 1 -16.05 -33.07 -27.81
C MET A 1 -15.92 -31.82 -26.94
N PHE A 2 -14.70 -31.28 -26.83
CA PHE A 2 -14.39 -30.12 -26.02
C PHE A 2 -14.95 -28.86 -26.68
N SER A 3 -15.87 -28.14 -26.04
CA SER A 3 -16.13 -26.73 -26.33
C SER A 3 -16.94 -26.11 -25.19
N GLY A 4 -16.38 -25.13 -24.49
CA GLY A 4 -17.14 -24.35 -23.52
C GLY A 4 -16.32 -23.56 -22.49
N ILE A 5 -15.04 -23.90 -22.30
CA ILE A 5 -14.10 -23.16 -21.42
C ILE A 5 -13.86 -21.72 -21.95
N LYS A 6 -14.39 -21.37 -23.13
CA LYS A 6 -14.35 -20.02 -23.72
C LYS A 6 -15.20 -18.98 -22.96
N LYS A 7 -16.10 -19.40 -22.05
CA LYS A 7 -16.87 -18.47 -21.22
C LYS A 7 -16.09 -17.96 -19.99
N LEU A 8 -14.82 -18.36 -19.85
CA LEU A 8 -13.94 -17.99 -18.74
C LEU A 8 -13.03 -16.78 -19.02
N LEU A 9 -13.15 -16.09 -20.16
CA LEU A 9 -12.12 -15.09 -20.54
C LEU A 9 -12.58 -13.77 -21.18
N VAL A 10 -13.87 -13.48 -21.39
CA VAL A 10 -14.26 -12.14 -21.92
C VAL A 10 -15.62 -11.71 -21.36
N SER A 11 -15.58 -10.92 -20.28
CA SER A 11 -16.62 -9.94 -19.98
C SER A 11 -15.90 -8.67 -19.53
N GLU A 12 -15.58 -7.86 -20.54
CA GLU A 12 -15.11 -6.49 -20.45
C GLU A 12 -16.02 -5.65 -19.54
N SER A 13 -15.53 -5.31 -18.35
CA SER A 13 -15.82 -4.05 -17.67
C SER A 13 -14.65 -3.77 -16.73
N HIS A 14 -13.56 -3.27 -17.31
CA HIS A 14 -12.47 -2.64 -16.56
C HIS A 14 -12.99 -1.24 -16.13
N PRO A 15 -13.36 -0.99 -14.86
CA PRO A 15 -13.55 0.37 -14.45
C PRO A 15 -12.16 0.99 -14.39
N ALA A 16 -11.99 2.06 -15.16
CA ALA A 16 -10.87 2.96 -15.11
C ALA A 16 -10.44 3.27 -13.65
N HIS A 17 -9.12 3.41 -13.45
CA HIS A 17 -8.46 4.00 -12.28
C HIS A 17 -9.43 4.61 -11.25
N LEU A 18 -9.63 3.92 -10.13
CA LEU A 18 -10.25 4.55 -8.97
C LEU A 18 -9.29 5.64 -8.47
N SER A 19 -9.65 6.91 -8.68
CA SER A 19 -9.01 8.05 -8.04
C SER A 19 -8.92 7.80 -6.53
N LEU A 20 -7.72 7.94 -5.94
CA LEU A 20 -7.55 8.07 -4.49
C LEU A 20 -8.58 9.07 -3.96
N ASP A 21 -9.33 8.68 -2.92
CA ASP A 21 -10.19 9.62 -2.21
C ASP A 21 -9.45 10.22 -0.99
N ASP A 22 -10.03 11.26 -0.40
CA ASP A 22 -9.42 11.94 0.74
C ASP A 22 -9.23 11.02 1.97
N GLN A 23 -10.08 10.00 2.13
CA GLN A 23 -9.98 9.05 3.23
C GLN A 23 -8.78 8.12 3.06
N ASP A 24 -8.49 7.68 1.82
CA ASP A 24 -7.30 6.88 1.53
C ASP A 24 -6.02 7.67 1.78
N LYS A 25 -5.99 8.94 1.38
CA LYS A 25 -4.84 9.80 1.64
C LYS A 25 -4.59 9.99 3.13
N LEU A 26 -5.65 10.24 3.90
CA LEU A 26 -5.58 10.33 5.37
C LEU A 26 -5.13 9.00 6.00
N PHE A 27 -5.57 7.87 5.44
CA PHE A 27 -5.14 6.55 5.87
C PHE A 27 -3.65 6.34 5.63
N LEU A 28 -3.14 6.63 4.42
CA LEU A 28 -1.71 6.57 4.09
C LEU A 28 -0.88 7.49 5.00
N GLU A 29 -1.36 8.70 5.28
CA GLU A 29 -0.69 9.64 6.19
C GLU A 29 -0.58 9.07 7.62
N ARG A 30 -1.63 8.41 8.12
CA ARG A 30 -1.61 7.75 9.43
C ARG A 30 -0.61 6.60 9.46
N ILE A 31 -0.46 5.85 8.38
CA ILE A 31 0.55 4.79 8.25
C ILE A 31 1.95 5.40 8.26
N ALA A 32 2.20 6.43 7.44
CA ALA A 32 3.50 7.12 7.38
C ALA A 32 3.95 7.60 8.77
N LYS A 33 3.04 8.26 9.51
CA LYS A 33 3.32 8.73 10.88
C LYS A 33 3.63 7.59 11.85
N LYS A 34 2.91 6.46 11.76
CA LYS A 34 3.18 5.27 12.57
C LYS A 34 4.55 4.66 12.26
N ILE A 35 4.91 4.56 10.98
CA ILE A 35 6.22 4.03 10.55
C ILE A 35 7.33 4.94 11.07
N HIS A 36 7.25 6.25 10.82
CA HIS A 36 8.23 7.23 11.29
C HIS A 36 8.40 7.18 12.82
N GLY A 37 7.30 7.21 13.57
CA GLY A 37 7.33 7.18 15.05
C GLY A 37 7.78 5.83 15.65
N SER A 38 7.89 4.77 14.85
CA SER A 38 8.29 3.44 15.33
C SER A 38 9.79 3.18 15.34
N GLY A 39 10.59 3.98 14.63
CA GLY A 39 12.02 3.73 14.39
C GLY A 39 12.32 2.65 13.34
N PHE A 40 11.30 2.11 12.66
CA PHE A 40 11.44 1.07 11.62
C PHE A 40 11.34 1.61 10.19
N VAL A 41 11.70 2.88 9.95
CA VAL A 41 11.60 3.51 8.63
C VAL A 41 12.34 2.71 7.55
N THR A 42 13.62 2.42 7.76
CA THR A 42 14.46 1.71 6.78
C THR A 42 13.90 0.34 6.36
N PRO A 43 13.59 -0.59 7.29
CA PRO A 43 12.99 -1.87 6.88
C PRO A 43 11.59 -1.72 6.28
N ALA A 44 10.78 -0.74 6.73
CA ALA A 44 9.45 -0.50 6.16
C ALA A 44 9.54 -0.05 4.70
N VAL A 45 10.41 0.92 4.39
CA VAL A 45 10.67 1.39 3.02
C VAL A 45 11.13 0.23 2.13
N PHE A 46 12.07 -0.59 2.61
CA PHE A 46 12.53 -1.77 1.88
C PHE A 46 11.39 -2.72 1.50
N PHE A 47 10.51 -3.06 2.45
CA PHE A 47 9.38 -3.93 2.17
C PHE A 47 8.37 -3.30 1.21
N LEU A 48 8.09 -2.00 1.33
CA LEU A 48 7.19 -1.27 0.42
C LEU A 48 7.76 -1.21 -1.02
N GLU A 49 9.06 -1.02 -1.18
CA GLU A 49 9.71 -1.09 -2.50
C GLU A 49 9.58 -2.49 -3.13
N MET A 50 9.67 -3.54 -2.32
CA MET A 50 9.48 -4.91 -2.78
C MET A 50 8.05 -5.22 -3.22
N THR A 51 7.03 -4.44 -2.82
CA THR A 51 5.65 -4.66 -3.27
C THR A 51 5.36 -4.07 -4.65
N LYS A 52 6.14 -3.07 -5.12
CA LYS A 52 5.99 -2.48 -6.46
C LYS A 52 6.04 -3.52 -7.61
N PRO A 53 6.96 -4.51 -7.64
CA PRO A 53 6.95 -5.56 -8.67
C PRO A 53 5.84 -6.62 -8.49
N LEU A 54 5.17 -6.67 -7.33
CA LEU A 54 4.15 -7.70 -7.02
C LEU A 54 2.77 -7.39 -7.60
N THR A 55 2.56 -6.20 -8.15
CA THR A 55 1.32 -5.84 -8.87
C THR A 55 1.10 -6.68 -10.13
N LEU A 56 2.15 -7.35 -10.63
CA LEU A 56 2.06 -8.35 -11.69
C LEU A 56 1.48 -9.72 -11.22
N LEU A 57 1.34 -9.94 -9.90
CA LEU A 57 0.85 -11.19 -9.30
C LEU A 57 -0.51 -11.03 -8.61
N GLY A 58 -1.37 -10.13 -9.13
CA GLY A 58 -2.67 -9.70 -8.56
C GLY A 58 -3.72 -10.77 -8.24
N SER A 59 -3.36 -12.06 -8.19
CA SER A 59 -4.19 -13.16 -7.69
C SER A 59 -3.52 -14.02 -6.59
N HIS A 60 -2.21 -13.92 -6.36
CA HIS A 60 -1.47 -14.80 -5.43
C HIS A 60 -1.05 -14.09 -4.13
N ALA A 61 -0.86 -12.77 -4.16
CA ALA A 61 -0.48 -12.00 -2.97
C ALA A 61 -1.57 -12.04 -1.88
N LEU A 62 -2.85 -11.92 -2.27
CA LEU A 62 -3.98 -12.03 -1.33
C LEU A 62 -4.19 -13.45 -0.79
N VAL A 63 -3.93 -14.48 -1.60
CA VAL A 63 -3.98 -15.89 -1.16
C VAL A 63 -2.87 -16.17 -0.14
N PHE A 64 -1.69 -15.56 -0.30
CA PHE A 64 -0.57 -15.68 0.62
C PHE A 64 -0.79 -14.90 1.92
N LEU A 65 -1.37 -13.69 1.85
CA LEU A 65 -1.57 -12.83 3.02
C LEU A 65 -2.85 -13.12 3.80
N GLY A 66 -3.81 -13.88 3.24
CA GLY A 66 -5.11 -14.19 3.86
C GLY A 66 -5.06 -14.65 5.34
N PRO A 67 -4.13 -15.53 5.75
CA PRO A 67 -4.02 -15.97 7.15
C PRO A 67 -3.54 -14.87 8.12
N ILE A 68 -2.72 -13.93 7.65
CA ILE A 68 -2.11 -12.87 8.46
C ILE A 68 -3.09 -11.70 8.60
N LEU A 69 -3.80 -11.38 7.52
CA LEU A 69 -4.68 -10.22 7.45
C LEU A 69 -5.86 -10.29 8.44
N ASN A 70 -6.41 -11.48 8.72
CA ASN A 70 -7.49 -11.67 9.71
C ASN A 70 -7.10 -11.33 11.16
N VAL A 71 -5.80 -11.36 11.48
CA VAL A 71 -5.30 -11.10 12.83
C VAL A 71 -5.08 -9.61 13.08
N PHE A 72 -4.73 -8.85 12.03
CA PHE A 72 -4.38 -7.43 12.15
C PHE A 72 -5.47 -6.46 11.70
N ILE A 73 -6.49 -6.92 10.94
CA ILE A 73 -7.46 -6.04 10.24
C ILE A 73 -8.89 -6.23 10.79
N GLN A 74 -9.05 -6.24 12.11
CA GLN A 74 -10.39 -6.20 12.73
C GLN A 74 -10.91 -4.76 12.93
N SER A 75 -10.13 -3.71 12.64
CA SER A 75 -10.53 -2.32 12.95
C SER A 75 -10.73 -1.36 11.79
N GLU A 76 -10.27 -1.66 10.57
CA GLU A 76 -10.51 -0.79 9.38
C GLU A 76 -10.80 -1.63 8.13
N ASN A 77 -11.45 -1.01 7.15
CA ASN A 77 -12.13 -1.64 6.01
C ASN A 77 -11.15 -2.46 5.14
N TYR A 78 -11.00 -3.75 5.45
CA TYR A 78 -10.05 -4.70 4.83
C TYR A 78 -9.93 -4.58 3.31
N TYR A 79 -11.08 -4.52 2.63
CA TYR A 79 -11.14 -4.42 1.17
C TYR A 79 -10.56 -3.11 0.64
N ARG A 80 -10.77 -2.00 1.34
CA ARG A 80 -10.22 -0.69 0.94
C ARG A 80 -8.72 -0.65 1.15
N THR A 81 -8.22 -1.20 2.27
CA THR A 81 -6.78 -1.32 2.53
C THR A 81 -6.09 -2.15 1.44
N VAL A 82 -6.67 -3.27 1.06
CA VAL A 82 -6.16 -4.11 -0.04
C VAL A 82 -6.11 -3.31 -1.34
N GLN A 83 -7.22 -2.68 -1.72
CA GLN A 83 -7.30 -1.88 -2.96
C GLN A 83 -6.28 -0.75 -2.98
N VAL A 84 -6.10 -0.04 -1.87
CA VAL A 84 -5.13 1.06 -1.78
C VAL A 84 -3.70 0.54 -1.97
N PHE A 85 -3.35 -0.62 -1.41
CA PHE A 85 -1.99 -1.16 -1.51
C PHE A 85 -1.73 -1.98 -2.81
N GLU A 86 -2.76 -2.30 -3.59
CA GLU A 86 -2.63 -2.95 -4.89
C GLU A 86 -2.13 -2.00 -5.99
N GLU A 87 -2.35 -0.70 -5.85
CA GLU A 87 -1.92 0.33 -6.80
C GLU A 87 -0.48 0.80 -6.48
N PRO A 88 0.51 0.62 -7.37
CA PRO A 88 1.89 1.05 -7.15
C PRO A 88 2.02 2.54 -6.80
N GLU A 89 1.15 3.38 -7.38
CA GLU A 89 1.15 4.83 -7.19
C GLU A 89 0.84 5.21 -5.73
N ASN A 90 0.01 4.42 -5.05
CA ASN A 90 -0.31 4.64 -3.64
C ASN A 90 0.86 4.25 -2.73
N ILE A 91 1.62 3.21 -3.13
CA ILE A 91 2.87 2.83 -2.45
C ILE A 91 3.91 3.94 -2.62
N GLU A 92 4.03 4.51 -3.82
CA GLU A 92 4.92 5.64 -4.09
C GLU A 92 4.54 6.87 -3.24
N LEU A 93 3.25 7.20 -3.17
CA LEU A 93 2.76 8.29 -2.33
C LEU A 93 3.08 8.06 -0.84
N LEU A 94 2.93 6.83 -0.35
CA LEU A 94 3.27 6.48 1.03
C LEU A 94 4.77 6.65 1.30
N LEU A 95 5.63 6.21 0.37
CA LEU A 95 7.08 6.38 0.49
C LEU A 95 7.48 7.85 0.55
N GLN A 96 6.92 8.68 -0.33
CA GLN A 96 7.14 10.13 -0.32
C GLN A 96 6.72 10.79 1.00
N MET A 97 5.59 10.36 1.58
CA MET A 97 5.15 10.83 2.89
C MET A 97 6.14 10.46 4.01
N ILE A 98 6.70 9.25 3.97
CA ILE A 98 7.71 8.79 4.94
C ILE A 98 9.00 9.61 4.80
N GLU A 99 9.47 9.83 3.57
CA GLU A 99 10.67 10.64 3.29
C GLU A 99 10.52 12.10 3.72
N ALA A 100 9.34 12.70 3.53
CA ALA A 100 9.05 14.05 4.00
C ALA A 100 9.17 14.14 5.52
N LEU A 101 8.58 13.18 6.26
CA LEU A 101 8.67 13.15 7.73
C LEU A 101 10.11 13.01 8.23
N GLU A 102 10.91 12.15 7.60
CA GLU A 102 12.34 11.99 7.92
C GLU A 102 13.14 13.27 7.65
N THR A 103 12.82 13.98 6.57
CA THR A 103 13.48 15.23 6.19
C THR A 103 13.15 16.32 7.20
N ASP A 104 11.87 16.48 7.54
CA ASP A 104 11.40 17.46 8.52
C ASP A 104 12.00 17.18 9.90
N ALA A 105 12.05 15.91 10.33
CA ALA A 105 12.67 15.53 11.59
C ALA A 105 14.17 15.85 11.64
N LYS A 106 14.90 15.68 10.53
CA LYS A 106 16.33 16.04 10.45
C LYS A 106 16.54 17.54 10.53
N ILE A 107 15.68 18.34 9.91
CA ILE A 107 15.73 19.81 9.99
C ILE A 107 15.49 20.27 11.45
N VAL A 108 14.43 19.76 12.10
CA VAL A 108 14.10 20.13 13.49
C VAL A 108 15.20 19.75 14.48
N ASN A 109 15.88 18.62 14.27
CA ASN A 109 16.95 18.16 15.16
C ASN A 109 18.31 18.79 14.84
N GLY A 110 18.54 19.24 13.60
CA GLY A 110 19.81 19.79 13.11
C GLY A 110 20.09 21.25 13.50
N ASP A 111 19.06 22.03 13.80
CA ASP A 111 19.20 23.46 14.21
C ASP A 111 19.59 23.65 15.70
N ASN A 112 19.78 22.57 16.47
CA ASN A 112 20.08 22.63 17.91
C ASN A 112 21.58 22.53 18.25
N HIS A 113 22.46 22.61 17.24
CA HIS A 113 23.92 22.53 17.41
C HIS A 113 24.64 23.60 16.57
N GLU A 114 24.39 24.87 16.89
CA GLU A 114 25.33 25.98 16.62
C GLU A 114 25.73 26.68 17.93
#